data_AF-N2JCT2-F1
#
_entry.id   AF-N2JCT2-F1
#
_cell.length_a   1.000
_cell.length_b   1.000
_cell.length_c   1.000
_cell.angle_alpha   90.00
_cell.angle_beta   90.00
_cell.angle_gamma   90.00
#
_symmetry.space_group_name_H-M   'P 1'
#
loop_
_entity.id
_entity.type
_entity.pdbx_description
1 polymer ?
#
loop_
_entity_poly.entity_id
_entity_poly.type
_entity_poly.pdbx_seq_one_letter_code
_entity_poly.pdbx_strand_id
1 'polypeptide(L)'
;MSTSIAEWERLANDQHALVRLPEHHTSYMKDVADRLLSTQAITKDRWQDMMEVIDSAKLWAAEALATYSPDFLKGGIYELRDTNGKLAGIVEQSAFEFYNLNEDHGVVRRDPNGRLEFHERNAGLYGSVDRMRLTRKDGQHFDLILIGRIVNGERT
;
A
#
# COMPACT_ATOMS: atom_id res chain seq x y z
N MET A 1 -7.30 -22.28 -15.69
CA MET A 1 -6.31 -21.38 -16.33
C MET A 1 -4.96 -22.04 -16.19
N SER A 2 -4.19 -22.21 -17.26
CA SER A 2 -2.88 -22.87 -17.22
C SER A 2 -1.84 -21.95 -16.57
N THR A 3 -1.36 -22.32 -15.39
CA THR A 3 -0.25 -21.66 -14.71
C THR A 3 1.06 -22.06 -15.37
N SER A 4 1.93 -21.10 -15.71
CA SER A 4 3.17 -21.36 -16.45
C SER A 4 4.37 -20.64 -15.84
N ILE A 5 5.58 -21.10 -16.17
CA ILE A 5 6.83 -20.41 -15.82
C ILE A 5 6.82 -18.99 -16.40
N ALA A 6 6.30 -18.80 -17.62
CA ALA A 6 6.17 -17.49 -18.25
C ALA A 6 5.24 -16.55 -17.47
N GLU A 7 4.18 -17.07 -16.83
CA GLU A 7 3.34 -16.26 -15.93
C GLU A 7 4.14 -15.79 -14.72
N TRP A 8 4.93 -16.67 -14.11
CA TRP A 8 5.76 -16.30 -12.97
C TRP A 8 6.83 -15.28 -13.35
N GLU A 9 7.52 -15.47 -14.48
CA GLU A 9 8.52 -14.52 -14.98
C GLU A 9 7.90 -13.15 -15.29
N ARG A 10 6.70 -13.13 -15.85
CA ARG A 10 5.95 -11.87 -16.05
C ARG A 10 5.68 -11.17 -14.72
N LEU A 11 5.27 -11.91 -13.68
CA LEU A 11 5.02 -11.33 -12.35
C LEU A 11 6.31 -10.83 -11.69
N ALA A 12 7.40 -11.58 -11.80
CA ALA A 12 8.72 -11.21 -11.26
C ALA A 12 9.26 -9.91 -11.87
N ASN A 13 8.92 -9.64 -13.14
CA ASN A 13 9.32 -8.43 -13.84
C ASN A 13 8.32 -7.26 -13.70
N ASP A 14 7.16 -7.46 -13.06
CA ASP A 14 6.13 -6.43 -12.88
C ASP A 14 6.43 -5.56 -11.64
N GLN A 15 7.46 -4.72 -11.75
CA GLN A 15 7.88 -3.81 -10.69
C GLN A 15 6.77 -2.83 -10.27
N HIS A 16 5.92 -2.44 -11.22
CA HIS A 16 4.82 -1.51 -10.97
C HIS A 16 3.75 -2.14 -10.06
N ALA A 17 3.33 -3.37 -10.35
CA ALA A 17 2.41 -4.09 -9.46
C ALA A 17 3.03 -4.38 -8.08
N LEU A 18 4.33 -4.69 -8.06
CA LEU A 18 5.09 -4.95 -6.85
C LEU A 18 5.14 -3.72 -5.91
N VAL A 19 5.38 -2.51 -6.42
CA VAL A 19 5.36 -1.29 -5.60
C VAL A 19 3.92 -0.95 -5.15
N ARG A 20 2.94 -1.12 -6.04
CA ARG A 20 1.55 -0.71 -5.76
C ARG A 20 0.90 -1.55 -4.67
N LEU A 21 1.06 -2.87 -4.72
CA LEU A 21 0.45 -3.81 -3.77
C LEU A 21 1.45 -4.95 -3.41
N PRO A 22 2.54 -4.66 -2.66
CA PRO A 22 3.62 -5.62 -2.46
C PRO A 22 3.14 -6.95 -1.87
N GLU A 23 2.31 -6.90 -0.82
CA GLU A 23 1.78 -8.09 -0.15
C GLU A 23 0.91 -8.94 -1.08
N HIS A 24 -0.03 -8.33 -1.80
CA HIS A 24 -0.89 -9.06 -2.72
C HIS A 24 -0.11 -9.63 -3.90
N HIS A 25 0.81 -8.85 -4.46
CA HIS A 25 1.62 -9.26 -5.61
C HIS A 25 2.54 -10.43 -5.25
N THR A 26 3.24 -10.33 -4.13
CA THR A 26 4.17 -11.38 -3.66
C THR A 26 3.43 -12.63 -3.18
N SER A 27 2.23 -12.48 -2.59
CA SER A 27 1.33 -13.62 -2.33
C SER A 27 0.94 -14.32 -3.63
N TYR A 28 0.57 -13.57 -4.67
CA TYR A 28 0.21 -14.15 -5.96
C TYR A 28 1.39 -14.85 -6.64
N MET A 29 2.59 -14.26 -6.59
CA MET A 29 3.83 -14.89 -7.08
C MET A 29 4.09 -16.22 -6.36
N LYS A 30 3.89 -16.26 -5.04
CA LYS A 30 4.03 -17.48 -4.24
C LYS A 30 3.00 -18.53 -4.67
N ASP A 31 1.73 -18.16 -4.81
CA ASP A 31 0.68 -19.09 -5.26
C ASP A 31 0.96 -19.70 -6.64
N VAL A 32 1.60 -18.94 -7.53
CA VAL A 32 2.04 -19.42 -8.84
C VAL A 32 3.22 -20.39 -8.71
N ALA A 33 4.22 -20.07 -7.88
CA ALA A 33 5.36 -20.95 -7.62
C ALA A 33 4.93 -22.28 -6.96
N ASP A 34 4.05 -22.22 -5.97
CA ASP A 34 3.48 -23.39 -5.28
C ASP A 34 2.71 -24.28 -6.25
N ARG A 35 1.93 -23.69 -7.16
CA ARG A 35 1.25 -24.43 -8.24
C ARG A 35 2.24 -25.13 -9.17
N LEU A 36 3.28 -24.43 -9.64
CA LEU A 36 4.30 -25.02 -10.53
C LEU A 36 5.02 -26.20 -9.88
N LEU A 37 5.32 -26.11 -8.58
CA LEU A 37 5.89 -27.23 -7.82
C LEU A 37 4.91 -28.40 -7.73
N SER A 38 3.64 -28.12 -7.40
CA SER A 38 2.60 -29.15 -7.24
C SER A 38 2.32 -29.93 -8.53
N THR A 39 2.44 -29.28 -9.69
CA THR A 39 2.28 -29.90 -11.01
C THR A 39 3.58 -30.50 -11.54
N GLN A 40 4.65 -30.54 -10.74
CA GLN A 40 5.99 -31.00 -11.14
C GLN A 40 6.56 -30.29 -12.36
N ALA A 41 6.12 -29.05 -12.62
CA ALA A 41 6.64 -28.22 -13.71
C ALA A 41 8.01 -27.61 -13.37
N ILE A 42 8.35 -27.57 -12.08
CA ILE A 42 9.65 -27.15 -11.56
C ILE A 42 10.11 -28.11 -10.46
N THR A 43 11.41 -28.11 -10.17
CA THR A 43 11.99 -28.85 -9.05
C THR A 43 11.85 -28.07 -7.73
N LYS A 44 12.10 -28.75 -6.61
CA LYS A 44 12.16 -28.09 -5.29
C LYS A 44 13.25 -27.02 -5.23
N ASP A 45 14.42 -27.28 -5.80
CA ASP A 45 15.53 -26.31 -5.83
C ASP A 45 15.12 -25.06 -6.60
N ARG A 46 14.46 -25.24 -7.76
CA ARG A 46 13.95 -24.10 -8.53
C ARG A 46 12.87 -23.32 -7.79
N TRP A 47 12.02 -24.01 -7.03
CA TRP A 47 11.05 -23.34 -6.17
C TRP A 47 11.73 -22.52 -5.06
N GLN A 48 12.84 -23.01 -4.49
CA GLN A 48 13.62 -22.24 -3.51
C GLN A 48 14.19 -20.95 -4.10
N ASP A 49 14.79 -21.01 -5.30
CA ASP A 49 15.25 -19.82 -6.01
C ASP A 49 14.12 -18.80 -6.19
N MET A 50 12.91 -19.28 -6.54
CA MET A 50 11.74 -18.43 -6.73
C MET A 50 11.29 -17.77 -5.41
N MET A 51 11.42 -18.45 -4.27
CA MET A 51 11.12 -17.87 -2.96
C MET A 51 12.13 -16.77 -2.59
N GLU A 52 13.42 -16.97 -2.87
CA GLU A 52 14.45 -15.95 -2.63
C GLU A 52 14.22 -14.68 -3.46
N VAL A 53 13.75 -14.84 -4.71
CA VAL A 53 13.33 -13.70 -5.55
C VAL A 53 12.13 -12.98 -4.93
N ILE A 54 11.15 -13.70 -4.40
CA ILE A 54 9.98 -13.10 -3.74
C ILE A 54 10.39 -12.31 -2.49
N ASP A 55 11.28 -12.86 -1.66
CA ASP A 55 11.76 -12.18 -0.46
C ASP A 55 12.57 -10.93 -0.80
N SER A 56 13.43 -11.01 -1.81
CA SER A 56 14.18 -9.86 -2.33
C SER A 56 13.25 -8.78 -2.90
N ALA A 57 12.20 -9.20 -3.62
CA ALA A 57 11.19 -8.30 -4.17
C ALA A 57 10.41 -7.57 -3.07
N LYS A 58 10.08 -8.25 -1.95
CA LYS A 58 9.44 -7.62 -0.78
C LYS A 58 10.32 -6.55 -0.17
N LEU A 59 11.60 -6.86 0.05
CA LEU A 59 12.55 -5.92 0.64
C LEU A 59 12.71 -4.69 -0.25
N TRP A 60 12.96 -4.89 -1.54
CA TRP A 60 13.08 -3.81 -2.51
C TRP A 60 11.81 -2.94 -2.56
N ALA A 61 10.62 -3.56 -2.55
CA ALA A 61 9.37 -2.82 -2.55
C ALA A 61 9.21 -1.96 -1.28
N ALA A 62 9.61 -2.49 -0.11
CA ALA A 62 9.60 -1.73 1.13
C ALA A 62 10.55 -0.52 1.08
N GLU A 63 11.76 -0.69 0.55
CA GLU A 63 12.73 0.40 0.36
C GLU A 63 12.24 1.46 -0.64
N ALA A 64 11.68 1.03 -1.76
CA ALA A 64 11.09 1.92 -2.75
C ALA A 64 9.95 2.75 -2.13
N LEU A 65 9.04 2.10 -1.39
CA LEU A 65 7.92 2.76 -0.72
C LEU A 65 8.38 3.73 0.38
N ALA A 66 9.43 3.38 1.13
CA ALA A 66 10.04 4.27 2.10
C ALA A 66 10.66 5.52 1.44
N THR A 67 11.16 5.40 0.21
CA THR A 67 11.69 6.55 -0.54
C THR A 67 10.58 7.53 -0.94
N TYR A 68 9.41 7.04 -1.33
CA TYR A 68 8.31 7.91 -1.83
C TYR A 68 7.48 8.58 -0.75
N SER A 69 7.37 7.99 0.44
CA SER A 69 6.66 8.59 1.58
C SER A 69 7.23 8.07 2.89
N PRO A 70 8.45 8.49 3.29
CA PRO A 70 9.14 7.95 4.46
C PRO A 70 8.34 8.12 5.76
N ASP A 71 7.52 9.16 5.81
CA ASP A 71 6.80 9.55 7.04
C ASP A 71 5.44 8.87 7.19
N PHE A 72 4.95 8.19 6.14
CA PHE A 72 3.66 7.49 6.17
C PHE A 72 3.83 6.00 6.41
N LEU A 73 3.38 5.57 7.58
CA LEU A 73 3.39 4.21 8.08
C LEU A 73 2.02 3.58 7.82
N LYS A 74 1.98 2.45 7.13
CA LYS A 74 0.74 1.72 6.82
C LYS A 74 -0.08 1.34 8.06
N GLY A 75 0.58 1.13 9.20
CA GLY A 75 -0.04 0.87 10.50
C GLY A 75 -0.15 2.10 11.41
N GLY A 76 0.20 3.29 10.92
CA GLY A 76 0.09 4.54 11.67
C GLY A 76 -1.36 4.98 11.84
N ILE A 77 -1.61 5.67 12.95
CA ILE A 77 -2.84 6.38 13.23
C ILE A 77 -2.52 7.86 13.11
N TYR A 78 -3.22 8.56 12.23
CA TYR A 78 -2.96 9.97 11.93
C TYR A 78 -4.17 10.83 12.24
N GLU A 79 -3.97 11.96 12.90
CA GLU A 79 -4.97 13.02 12.91
C GLU A 79 -4.85 13.84 11.63
N LEU A 80 -5.99 14.17 11.03
CA LEU A 80 -6.09 15.17 9.99
C LEU A 80 -6.40 16.51 10.67
N ARG A 81 -5.49 17.48 10.56
CA ARG A 81 -5.67 18.83 11.10
C ARG A 81 -5.80 19.84 9.97
N ASP A 82 -6.76 20.75 10.08
CA ASP A 82 -6.92 21.84 9.11
C ASP A 82 -5.77 22.86 9.23
N THR A 83 -5.77 23.87 8.36
CA THR A 83 -4.73 24.93 8.34
C THR A 83 -4.67 25.77 9.62
N ASN A 84 -5.68 25.69 10.49
CA ASN A 84 -5.72 26.35 11.79
C ASN A 84 -5.32 25.39 12.93
N GLY A 85 -4.91 24.17 12.61
CA GLY A 85 -4.53 23.13 13.57
C GLY A 85 -5.73 22.44 14.24
N LYS A 86 -6.97 22.71 13.80
CA LYS A 86 -8.17 22.08 14.36
C LYS A 86 -8.31 20.66 13.82
N LEU A 87 -8.67 19.73 14.70
CA LEU A 87 -8.96 18.35 14.32
C LEU A 87 -10.12 18.30 13.31
N ALA A 88 -9.82 17.81 12.11
CA ALA A 88 -10.75 17.67 11.00
C ALA A 88 -11.14 16.21 10.76
N GLY A 89 -10.29 15.26 11.12
CA GLY A 89 -10.53 13.84 10.87
C GLY A 89 -9.43 12.93 11.40
N ILE A 90 -9.50 11.66 11.02
CA ILE A 90 -8.54 10.62 11.41
C ILE A 90 -8.26 9.67 10.24
N VAL A 91 -7.05 9.12 10.21
CA VAL A 91 -6.65 7.99 9.37
C VAL A 91 -6.24 6.84 10.27
N GLU A 92 -6.87 5.69 10.12
CA GLU A 92 -6.55 4.47 10.85
C GLU A 92 -6.62 3.27 9.90
N GLN A 93 -5.59 2.41 9.92
CA GLN A 93 -5.48 1.25 9.02
C GLN A 93 -5.69 1.57 7.53
N SER A 94 -5.20 2.74 7.09
CA SER A 94 -5.42 3.27 5.73
C SER A 94 -6.89 3.57 5.39
N ALA A 95 -7.83 3.49 6.33
CA ALA A 95 -9.14 4.12 6.20
C ALA A 95 -9.06 5.55 6.74
N PHE A 96 -9.86 6.46 6.19
CA PHE A 96 -9.96 7.82 6.73
C PHE A 96 -11.41 8.23 6.93
N GLU A 97 -11.60 9.16 7.86
CA GLU A 97 -12.89 9.77 8.20
C GLU A 97 -12.70 11.25 8.54
N PHE A 98 -13.61 12.11 8.08
CA PHE A 98 -13.68 13.52 8.49
C PHE A 98 -14.86 13.75 9.44
N TYR A 99 -14.60 14.31 10.63
CA TYR A 99 -15.62 14.45 11.68
C TYR A 99 -16.70 15.50 11.38
N ASN A 100 -16.40 16.50 10.54
CA ASN A 100 -17.30 17.62 10.24
C ASN A 100 -17.88 17.57 8.82
N LEU A 101 -17.55 16.52 8.06
CA LEU A 101 -18.09 16.26 6.73
C LEU A 101 -18.86 14.96 6.88
N ASN A 102 -20.18 15.03 6.99
CA ASN A 102 -21.09 13.92 7.31
C ASN A 102 -20.99 12.66 6.41
N GLU A 103 -20.00 12.53 5.51
CA GLU A 103 -20.00 11.54 4.43
C GLU A 103 -18.61 10.99 4.01
N ASP A 104 -17.48 11.53 4.48
CA ASP A 104 -16.20 11.21 3.84
C ASP A 104 -15.45 10.08 4.54
N HIS A 105 -15.98 8.87 4.39
CA HIS A 105 -15.20 7.65 4.62
C HIS A 105 -14.53 7.20 3.32
N GLY A 106 -13.22 6.97 3.39
CA GLY A 106 -12.48 6.50 2.24
C GLY A 106 -11.25 5.69 2.62
N VAL A 107 -10.41 5.47 1.62
CA VAL A 107 -9.16 4.73 1.78
C VAL A 107 -7.98 5.55 1.29
N VAL A 108 -6.89 5.48 2.03
CA VAL A 108 -5.58 5.94 1.62
C VAL A 108 -4.94 4.81 0.83
N ARG A 109 -4.53 5.10 -0.40
CA ARG A 109 -3.82 4.16 -1.28
C ARG A 109 -2.64 4.85 -1.94
N ARG A 110 -1.81 4.08 -2.64
CA ARG A 110 -0.74 4.62 -3.45
C ARG A 110 -1.12 4.62 -4.93
N ASP A 111 -0.76 5.69 -5.63
CA ASP A 111 -0.86 5.80 -7.08
C ASP A 111 0.18 4.90 -7.78
N PRO A 112 0.11 4.76 -9.11
CA PRO A 112 1.12 4.10 -9.94
C PRO A 112 2.59 4.49 -9.67
N ASN A 113 2.82 5.70 -9.19
CA ASN A 113 4.14 6.25 -8.92
C ASN A 113 4.54 6.17 -7.43
N GLY A 114 3.77 5.45 -6.61
CA GLY A 114 4.02 5.28 -5.19
C GLY A 114 3.58 6.45 -4.30
N ARG A 115 2.98 7.51 -4.87
CA ARG A 115 2.48 8.67 -4.13
C ARG A 115 1.20 8.33 -3.40
N LEU A 116 1.05 8.85 -2.19
CA LEU A 116 -0.15 8.62 -1.39
C LEU A 116 -1.32 9.47 -1.89
N GLU A 117 -2.48 8.84 -1.97
CA GLU A 117 -3.73 9.44 -2.40
C GLU A 117 -4.86 9.01 -1.48
N PHE A 118 -5.73 9.95 -1.15
CA PHE A 118 -6.99 9.70 -0.48
C PHE A 118 -8.07 9.47 -1.52
N HIS A 119 -8.84 8.41 -1.38
CA HIS A 119 -9.96 8.08 -2.26
C HIS A 119 -11.22 7.89 -1.45
N GLU A 120 -12.24 8.70 -1.74
CA GLU A 120 -13.58 8.49 -1.22
C GLU A 120 -14.16 7.20 -1.79
N ARG A 121 -14.92 6.46 -0.98
CA ARG A 121 -15.48 5.15 -1.36
C ARG A 121 -16.30 5.20 -2.66
N ASN A 122 -17.02 6.30 -2.92
CA ASN A 122 -17.97 6.42 -4.03
C ASN A 122 -17.61 7.50 -5.08
N ALA A 123 -16.73 8.46 -4.77
CA ALA A 123 -16.41 9.58 -5.68
C ALA A 123 -15.00 9.50 -6.30
N GLY A 124 -14.17 8.53 -5.90
CA GLY A 124 -12.81 8.36 -6.39
C GLY A 124 -11.80 9.28 -5.69
N LEU A 125 -10.84 9.82 -6.44
CA LEU A 125 -9.74 10.61 -5.86
C LEU A 125 -10.28 11.83 -5.10
N TYR A 126 -10.01 11.86 -3.79
CA TYR A 126 -10.30 12.98 -2.89
C TYR A 126 -9.18 14.02 -2.91
N GLY A 127 -7.93 13.55 -2.83
CA GLY A 127 -6.75 14.40 -2.79
C GLY A 127 -5.45 13.62 -2.79
N SER A 128 -4.36 14.32 -3.07
CA SER A 128 -3.00 13.77 -3.07
C SER A 128 -2.26 14.20 -1.81
N VAL A 129 -1.33 13.36 -1.36
CA VAL A 129 -0.48 13.65 -0.20
C VAL A 129 0.94 13.89 -0.64
N ASP A 130 1.54 14.96 -0.14
CA ASP A 130 2.98 15.20 -0.21
C ASP A 130 3.48 15.62 1.17
N ARG A 131 4.60 15.07 1.63
CA ARG A 131 5.22 15.36 2.95
C ARG A 131 4.21 15.45 4.11
N MET A 132 3.35 14.44 4.24
CA MET A 132 2.31 14.38 5.28
C MET A 132 1.27 15.51 5.22
N ARG A 133 1.08 16.12 4.05
CA ARG A 133 0.03 17.09 3.80
C ARG A 133 -0.90 16.60 2.70
N LEU A 134 -2.16 16.37 3.03
CA LEU A 134 -3.23 16.12 2.08
C LEU A 134 -3.66 17.43 1.43
N THR A 135 -3.73 17.43 0.10
CA THR A 135 -4.29 18.52 -0.70
C THR A 135 -5.49 18.01 -1.48
N ARG A 136 -6.66 18.58 -1.21
CA ARG A 136 -7.91 18.31 -1.94
C ARG A 136 -7.89 19.00 -3.31
N LYS A 137 -8.80 18.57 -4.20
CA LYS A 137 -8.98 19.17 -5.53
C LYS A 137 -9.36 20.65 -5.51
N ASP A 138 -10.04 21.10 -4.45
CA ASP A 138 -10.41 22.50 -4.23
C ASP A 138 -9.27 23.35 -3.66
N GLY A 139 -8.09 22.76 -3.43
CA GLY A 139 -6.93 23.43 -2.85
C GLY A 139 -6.94 23.47 -1.32
N GLN A 140 -7.93 22.90 -0.64
CA GLN A 140 -7.91 22.80 0.81
C GLN A 140 -6.83 21.81 1.27
N HIS A 141 -6.14 22.16 2.36
CA HIS A 141 -5.03 21.38 2.90
C HIS A 141 -5.34 20.84 4.30
N PHE A 142 -4.83 19.64 4.59
CA PHE A 142 -4.82 19.03 5.91
C PHE A 142 -3.45 18.45 6.21
N ASP A 143 -2.94 18.71 7.40
CA ASP A 143 -1.72 18.08 7.89
C ASP A 143 -2.06 16.74 8.54
N LEU A 144 -1.29 15.70 8.20
CA LEU A 144 -1.36 14.35 8.78
C LEU A 144 -0.37 14.26 9.93
N ILE A 145 -0.86 14.18 11.15
CA ILE A 145 -0.03 14.10 12.35
C ILE A 145 -0.07 12.68 12.90
N LEU A 146 1.07 11.99 12.93
CA LEU A 146 1.17 10.66 13.54
C LEU A 146 0.92 10.77 15.05
N ILE A 147 -0.11 10.09 15.54
CA ILE A 147 -0.48 10.09 16.96
C ILE A 147 -0.40 8.71 17.61
N GLY A 148 -0.10 7.68 16.82
CA GLY A 148 0.03 6.31 17.32
C GLY A 148 0.18 5.32 16.19
N ARG A 149 0.19 4.04 16.52
CA ARG A 149 0.29 2.94 15.56
C ARG A 149 -0.48 1.72 16.04
N ILE A 150 -0.80 0.83 15.12
CA ILE A 150 -1.35 -0.49 15.43
C ILE A 150 -0.23 -1.51 15.29
N VAL A 151 0.07 -2.20 16.38
CA VAL A 151 1.05 -3.29 16.46
C VAL A 151 0.32 -4.51 17.01
N ASN A 152 0.35 -5.63 16.29
CA ASN A 152 -0.35 -6.87 16.68
C ASN A 152 -1.84 -6.71 16.97
N GLY A 153 -2.50 -5.75 16.31
CA GLY A 153 -3.93 -5.46 16.53
C GLY A 153 -4.19 -4.53 17.72
N GLU A 154 -3.16 -4.09 18.44
CA GLU A 154 -3.27 -3.19 19.58
C GLU A 154 -2.75 -1.79 19.22
N ARG A 155 -3.46 -0.77 19.70
CA ARG A 155 -3.07 0.64 19.54
C ARG A 155 -1.95 0.97 20.54
N THR A 156 -0.84 1.49 20.01
CA THR A 156 0.36 1.95 20.75
C THR A 156 0.69 3.39 20.46
#